data_AF-A0A1F9LRP5-F1
#
_entry.id   AF-A0A1F9LRP5-F1
#
_cell.length_a   1.000
_cell.length_b   1.000
_cell.length_c   1.000
_cell.angle_alpha   90.00
_cell.angle_beta   90.00
_cell.angle_gamma   90.00
#
_symmetry.space_group_name_H-M   'P 1'
#
loop_
_entity.id
_entity.type
_entity.pdbx_description
1 polymer ?
#
loop_
_entity_poly.entity_id
_entity_poly.type
_entity_poly.pdbx_seq_one_letter_code
_entity_poly.pdbx_strand_id
1 'polypeptide(L)'
;MPKKAGSSKIHPKLPEEVRSLIIRKICHLRQEQERRWEDVTRAAYSKMREEMLVNIKARKWGEATITIPVSVYREIVANAITMTKKWPGIVWEAITSTLEKAQVAPVDSHDLDAIVDEHAWHIEQHPFTLGYIDSNRFKEIAHRGLSSYRQGDSSFDRALSREAVKGQCGVINTARQEREGIAIAIAEYVIVQRQNASSAASNRYNSNTEKREALKLKTRARHEDWQKAYRNLKEIHPDRVDSWISRKIAKMDIALGCNAETIRKNMKVRSVGNNGDHSHRQLFELRPPFLSEKL
;
A
#
# COMPACT_ATOMS: atom_id res chain seq x y z
N MET A 1 23.37 11.98 36.11
CA MET A 1 22.06 12.25 35.48
C MET A 1 21.61 11.00 34.72
N PRO A 2 20.48 10.36 35.07
CA PRO A 2 20.01 9.17 34.38
C PRO A 2 19.47 9.53 32.99
N LYS A 3 20.02 8.91 31.94
CA LYS A 3 19.47 8.98 30.58
C LYS A 3 18.06 8.41 30.63
N LYS A 4 17.04 9.24 30.41
CA LYS A 4 15.65 8.78 30.25
C LYS A 4 15.63 7.75 29.13
N ALA A 5 15.37 6.49 29.47
CA ALA A 5 15.15 5.44 28.50
C ALA A 5 13.97 5.88 27.63
N GLY A 6 14.26 6.21 26.37
CA GLY A 6 13.23 6.58 25.40
C GLY A 6 12.31 5.39 25.23
N SER A 7 11.02 5.57 25.55
CA SER A 7 9.97 4.62 25.22
C SER A 7 10.00 4.39 23.71
N SER A 8 10.58 3.28 23.28
CA SER A 8 10.54 2.85 21.89
C SER A 8 9.07 2.74 21.50
N LYS A 9 8.63 3.57 20.55
CA LYS A 9 7.25 3.52 20.05
C LYS A 9 7.08 2.15 19.42
N ILE A 10 6.21 1.32 19.97
CA ILE A 10 5.87 0.03 19.37
C ILE A 10 5.13 0.34 18.08
N HIS A 11 5.81 0.21 16.95
CA HIS A 11 5.20 0.36 15.64
C HIS A 11 4.20 -0.80 15.45
N PRO A 12 2.93 -0.52 15.09
CA PRO A 12 1.94 -1.56 14.90
C PRO A 12 2.37 -2.45 13.73
N LYS A 13 2.64 -3.72 14.04
CA LYS A 13 3.08 -4.70 13.04
C LYS A 13 1.92 -5.19 12.19
N LEU A 14 2.22 -5.66 10.98
CA LEU A 14 1.28 -6.44 10.18
C LEU A 14 0.71 -7.63 10.99
N PRO A 15 -0.60 -7.92 10.89
CA PRO A 15 -1.17 -9.14 11.48
C PRO A 15 -0.42 -10.37 10.97
N GLU A 16 -0.05 -11.27 11.88
CA GLU A 16 0.81 -12.42 11.60
C GLU A 16 0.17 -13.37 10.56
N GLU A 17 -1.16 -13.46 10.54
CA GLU A 17 -1.91 -14.24 9.56
C GLU A 17 -1.74 -13.70 8.14
N VAL A 18 -1.79 -12.37 7.99
CA VAL A 18 -1.62 -11.70 6.69
C VAL A 18 -0.17 -11.83 6.22
N ARG A 19 0.79 -11.64 7.14
CA ARG A 19 2.21 -11.85 6.86
C ARG A 19 2.47 -13.28 6.39
N SER A 20 1.95 -14.28 7.10
CA SER A 20 2.07 -15.70 6.73
C SER A 20 1.48 -16.00 5.36
N LEU A 21 0.33 -15.42 5.00
CA LEU A 21 -0.28 -15.58 3.67
C LEU A 21 0.59 -14.98 2.56
N ILE A 22 1.13 -13.79 2.79
CA ILE A 22 2.06 -13.13 1.85
C ILE A 22 3.28 -14.02 1.62
N ILE A 23 3.93 -14.49 2.69
CA ILE A 23 5.13 -15.33 2.61
C ILE A 23 4.84 -16.62 1.83
N ARG A 24 3.77 -17.35 2.15
CA ARG A 24 3.39 -18.57 1.43
C ARG A 24 3.18 -18.32 -0.07
N LYS A 25 2.51 -17.22 -0.42
CA LYS A 25 2.28 -16.84 -1.82
C LYS A 25 3.59 -16.53 -2.54
N ILE A 26 4.50 -15.79 -1.92
CA ILE A 26 5.81 -15.47 -2.51
C ILE A 26 6.65 -16.75 -2.68
N CYS A 27 6.71 -17.62 -1.67
CA CYS A 27 7.41 -18.90 -1.78
C CYS A 27 6.89 -19.76 -2.93
N HIS A 28 5.56 -19.82 -3.12
CA HIS A 28 4.96 -20.54 -4.23
C HIS A 28 5.35 -19.94 -5.59
N LEU A 29 5.26 -18.63 -5.74
CA LEU A 29 5.68 -17.92 -6.96
C LEU A 29 7.16 -18.14 -7.25
N ARG A 30 8.01 -18.18 -6.21
CA ARG A 30 9.44 -18.45 -6.34
C ARG A 30 9.66 -19.84 -6.93
N GLN A 31 9.06 -20.87 -6.34
CA GLN A 31 9.17 -22.24 -6.86
C GLN A 31 8.67 -22.39 -8.31
N GLU A 32 7.64 -21.64 -8.69
CA GLU A 32 7.18 -21.61 -10.07
C GLU A 32 8.21 -20.99 -11.02
N GLN A 33 8.81 -19.87 -10.64
CA GLN A 33 9.87 -19.22 -11.43
C GLN A 33 11.14 -20.09 -11.52
N GLU A 34 11.52 -20.75 -10.42
CA GLU A 34 12.65 -21.69 -10.39
C GLU A 34 12.42 -22.84 -11.40
N ARG A 35 11.22 -23.43 -11.44
CA ARG A 35 10.88 -24.46 -12.45
C ARG A 35 10.93 -23.95 -13.89
N ARG A 36 10.32 -22.79 -14.16
CA ARG A 36 10.38 -22.16 -15.50
C ARG A 36 11.82 -21.92 -15.93
N TRP A 37 12.66 -21.51 -14.99
CA TRP A 37 14.07 -21.26 -15.23
C TRP A 37 14.85 -22.54 -15.56
N GLU A 38 14.60 -23.63 -14.82
CA GLU A 38 15.20 -24.93 -15.10
C GLU A 38 14.88 -25.41 -16.52
N ASP A 39 13.65 -25.23 -16.97
CA ASP A 39 13.22 -25.61 -18.31
C ASP A 39 13.90 -24.77 -19.40
N VAL A 40 13.98 -23.44 -19.22
CA VAL A 40 14.70 -22.54 -20.15
C VAL A 40 16.18 -22.89 -20.23
N THR A 41 16.81 -23.15 -19.08
CA THR A 41 18.24 -23.51 -19.00
C THR A 41 18.50 -24.87 -19.65
N ARG A 42 17.63 -25.84 -19.40
CA ARG A 42 17.71 -27.17 -20.03
C ARG A 42 17.58 -27.07 -21.55
N ALA A 43 16.63 -26.27 -22.05
CA ALA A 43 16.47 -26.02 -23.48
C ALA A 43 17.71 -25.36 -24.09
N ALA A 44 18.28 -24.35 -23.43
CA ALA A 44 19.51 -23.68 -23.87
C ALA A 44 20.68 -24.65 -23.97
N TYR A 45 20.87 -25.54 -22.99
CA TYR A 45 21.92 -26.56 -23.03
C TYR A 45 21.72 -27.62 -24.12
N SER A 46 20.48 -28.06 -24.34
CA SER A 46 20.17 -28.98 -25.44
C SER A 46 20.52 -28.35 -26.79
N LYS A 47 20.08 -27.12 -27.03
CA LYS A 47 20.39 -26.35 -28.24
C LYS A 47 21.90 -26.16 -28.43
N MET A 48 22.61 -25.76 -27.38
CA MET A 48 24.07 -25.63 -27.39
C MET A 48 24.74 -26.92 -27.87
N ARG A 49 24.35 -28.05 -27.28
CA ARG A 49 24.93 -29.37 -27.60
C ARG A 49 24.70 -29.74 -29.06
N GLU A 50 23.49 -29.52 -29.58
CA GLU A 50 23.15 -29.79 -30.98
C GLU A 50 23.99 -28.94 -31.94
N GLU A 51 24.07 -27.63 -31.70
CA GLU A 51 24.87 -26.69 -32.51
C GLU A 51 26.36 -27.03 -32.48
N MET A 52 26.88 -27.42 -31.32
CA MET A 52 28.27 -27.89 -31.17
C MET A 52 28.51 -29.14 -32.03
N LEU A 53 27.60 -30.13 -31.98
CA LEU A 53 27.73 -31.36 -32.77
C LEU A 53 27.70 -31.10 -34.28
N VAL A 54 26.84 -30.18 -34.74
CA VAL A 54 26.80 -29.77 -36.15
C VAL A 54 28.14 -29.16 -36.58
N ASN A 55 28.71 -28.27 -35.77
CA ASN A 55 29.98 -27.61 -36.09
C ASN A 55 31.19 -28.56 -36.01
N ILE A 56 31.16 -29.51 -35.08
CA ILE A 56 32.16 -30.59 -35.00
C ILE A 56 32.16 -31.43 -36.28
N LYS A 57 30.97 -31.84 -36.76
CA LYS A 57 30.83 -32.59 -38.03
C LYS A 57 31.36 -31.78 -39.22
N ALA A 58 31.17 -30.46 -39.20
CA ALA A 58 31.69 -29.54 -40.20
C ALA A 58 33.18 -29.18 -40.03
N ARG A 59 33.89 -29.78 -39.06
CA ARG A 59 35.29 -29.48 -38.69
C ARG A 59 35.55 -28.02 -38.27
N LYS A 60 34.51 -27.32 -37.81
CA LYS A 60 34.56 -25.94 -37.31
C LYS A 60 34.83 -25.90 -35.80
N TRP A 61 36.03 -26.33 -35.40
CA TRP A 61 36.37 -26.56 -33.99
C TRP A 61 36.31 -25.30 -33.12
N GLY A 62 36.79 -24.15 -33.61
CA GLY A 62 36.75 -22.90 -32.86
C GLY A 62 35.33 -22.43 -32.55
N GLU A 63 34.42 -22.56 -33.53
CA GLU A 63 33.00 -22.24 -33.35
C GLU A 63 32.37 -23.17 -32.30
N ALA A 64 32.61 -24.48 -32.42
CA ALA A 64 32.05 -25.50 -31.52
C ALA A 64 32.57 -25.43 -30.07
N THR A 65 33.82 -25.00 -29.86
CA THR A 65 34.46 -25.07 -28.54
C THR A 65 34.40 -23.76 -27.76
N ILE A 66 34.32 -22.62 -28.44
CA ILE A 66 34.38 -21.30 -27.79
C ILE A 66 33.12 -20.50 -28.12
N THR A 67 32.87 -20.25 -29.41
CA THR A 67 31.83 -19.28 -29.82
C THR A 67 30.44 -19.70 -29.38
N ILE A 68 30.05 -20.96 -29.62
CA ILE A 68 28.71 -21.47 -29.31
C ILE A 68 28.49 -21.57 -27.79
N PRO A 69 29.39 -22.16 -26.98
CA PRO A 69 29.19 -22.17 -25.53
C PRO A 69 29.13 -20.76 -24.93
N VAL A 70 29.99 -19.84 -25.37
CA VAL A 70 30.00 -18.47 -24.87
C VAL A 70 28.73 -17.71 -25.28
N SER A 71 28.19 -17.91 -26.48
CA SER A 71 26.94 -17.28 -26.91
C SER A 71 25.74 -17.78 -26.09
N VAL A 72 25.65 -19.09 -25.85
CA VAL A 72 24.59 -19.68 -25.02
C VAL A 72 24.71 -19.21 -23.58
N TYR A 73 25.93 -19.12 -23.04
CA TYR A 73 26.14 -18.57 -21.70
C TYR A 73 25.64 -17.12 -21.59
N ARG A 74 25.91 -16.27 -22.61
CA ARG A 74 25.39 -14.90 -22.67
C ARG A 74 23.86 -14.85 -22.68
N GLU A 75 23.21 -15.76 -23.40
CA GLU A 75 21.75 -15.87 -23.43
C GLU A 75 21.19 -16.20 -22.03
N ILE A 76 21.81 -17.17 -21.34
CA ILE A 76 21.45 -17.52 -19.95
C ILE A 76 21.64 -16.31 -19.02
N VAL A 77 22.75 -15.59 -19.14
CA VAL A 77 23.00 -14.36 -18.36
C VAL A 77 21.94 -13.29 -18.64
N ALA A 78 21.60 -13.04 -19.90
CA ALA A 78 20.59 -12.05 -20.28
C ALA A 78 19.20 -12.40 -19.72
N ASN A 79 18.84 -13.68 -19.76
CA ASN A 79 17.62 -14.18 -19.14
C ASN A 79 17.64 -13.98 -17.62
N ALA A 80 18.78 -14.20 -16.97
CA ALA A 80 18.92 -14.08 -15.51
C ALA A 80 18.77 -12.62 -15.08
N ILE A 81 19.36 -11.68 -15.83
CA ILE A 81 19.19 -10.24 -15.63
C ILE A 81 17.71 -9.85 -15.81
N THR A 82 17.07 -10.33 -16.86
CA THR A 82 15.64 -10.05 -17.13
C THR A 82 14.74 -10.55 -16.01
N MET A 83 15.02 -11.74 -15.49
CA MET A 83 14.29 -12.32 -14.37
C MET A 83 14.54 -11.57 -13.06
N THR A 84 15.79 -11.21 -12.79
CA THR A 84 16.19 -10.37 -11.66
C THR A 84 15.44 -9.04 -11.69
N LYS A 85 15.27 -8.47 -12.89
CA LYS A 85 14.52 -7.23 -13.09
C LYS A 85 13.06 -7.35 -12.69
N LYS A 86 12.41 -8.47 -13.05
CA LYS A 86 10.95 -8.65 -12.88
C LYS A 86 10.57 -9.11 -11.47
N TRP A 87 11.43 -9.87 -10.80
CA TRP A 87 11.09 -10.54 -9.53
C TRP A 87 10.56 -9.60 -8.43
N PRO A 88 11.17 -8.42 -8.17
CA PRO A 88 10.69 -7.51 -7.13
C PRO A 88 9.28 -6.99 -7.37
N GLY A 89 8.95 -6.71 -8.65
CA GLY A 89 7.60 -6.32 -9.04
C GLY A 89 6.58 -7.43 -8.76
N ILE A 90 6.93 -8.69 -9.03
CA ILE A 90 6.09 -9.85 -8.72
C ILE A 90 5.87 -10.00 -7.21
N VAL A 91 6.94 -9.83 -6.41
CA VAL A 91 6.87 -9.86 -4.94
C VAL A 91 5.96 -8.74 -4.44
N TRP A 92 6.15 -7.52 -4.95
CA TRP A 92 5.37 -6.36 -4.56
C TRP A 92 3.89 -6.51 -4.91
N GLU A 93 3.57 -6.96 -6.13
CA GLU A 93 2.19 -7.25 -6.55
C GLU A 93 1.55 -8.34 -5.68
N ALA A 94 2.33 -9.35 -5.28
CA ALA A 94 1.84 -10.39 -4.37
C ALA A 94 1.48 -9.83 -2.99
N ILE A 95 2.30 -8.91 -2.46
CA ILE A 95 2.08 -8.20 -1.19
C ILE A 95 0.81 -7.34 -1.28
N THR A 96 0.76 -6.39 -2.21
CA THR A 96 -0.35 -5.43 -2.33
C THR A 96 -1.68 -6.13 -2.58
N SER A 97 -1.71 -7.11 -3.49
CA SER A 97 -2.90 -7.93 -3.75
C SER A 97 -3.40 -8.66 -2.51
N THR A 98 -2.50 -9.09 -1.61
CA THR A 98 -2.89 -9.78 -0.38
C THR A 98 -3.40 -8.81 0.68
N LEU A 99 -2.76 -7.65 0.82
CA LEU A 99 -3.20 -6.58 1.72
C LEU A 99 -4.60 -6.07 1.36
N GLU A 100 -4.84 -5.84 0.06
CA GLU A 100 -6.15 -5.40 -0.45
C GLU A 100 -7.24 -6.43 -0.19
N LYS A 101 -6.98 -7.72 -0.46
CA LYS A 101 -7.93 -8.80 -0.18
C LYS A 101 -8.22 -8.96 1.31
N ALA A 102 -7.21 -8.74 2.15
CA ALA A 102 -7.37 -8.77 3.60
C ALA A 102 -8.00 -7.48 4.17
N GLN A 103 -8.16 -6.44 3.35
CA GLN A 103 -8.60 -5.11 3.77
C GLN A 103 -7.73 -4.52 4.89
N VAL A 104 -6.43 -4.83 4.87
CA VAL A 104 -5.47 -4.34 5.86
C VAL A 104 -4.69 -3.19 5.25
N ALA A 105 -4.84 -2.00 5.83
CA ALA A 105 -4.03 -0.84 5.50
C ALA A 105 -2.71 -0.90 6.31
N PRO A 106 -1.54 -0.99 5.66
CA PRO A 106 -0.27 -0.94 6.38
C PRO A 106 -0.09 0.45 7.02
N VAL A 107 0.36 0.45 8.27
CA VAL A 107 0.59 1.70 9.01
C VAL A 107 1.99 2.25 8.72
N ASP A 108 2.95 1.37 8.42
CA ASP A 108 4.36 1.69 8.26
C ASP A 108 4.97 0.98 7.03
N SER A 109 5.98 1.59 6.41
CA SER A 109 6.73 0.98 5.31
C SER A 109 7.67 -0.12 5.81
N HIS A 110 8.19 0.01 7.03
CA HIS A 110 9.26 -0.85 7.55
C HIS A 110 8.95 -2.36 7.48
N ASP A 111 7.73 -2.78 7.81
CA ASP A 111 7.37 -4.20 7.74
C ASP A 111 7.27 -4.71 6.29
N LEU A 112 6.82 -3.86 5.37
CA LEU A 112 6.76 -4.19 3.95
C LEU A 112 8.15 -4.23 3.34
N ASP A 113 8.99 -3.25 3.68
CA ASP A 113 10.40 -3.19 3.33
C ASP A 113 11.11 -4.46 3.80
N ALA A 114 10.86 -4.89 5.05
CA ALA A 114 11.45 -6.11 5.60
C ALA A 114 10.99 -7.38 4.85
N ILE A 115 9.72 -7.49 4.47
CA ILE A 115 9.22 -8.64 3.68
C ILE A 115 9.83 -8.64 2.28
N VAL A 116 9.91 -7.47 1.62
CA VAL A 116 10.54 -7.34 0.31
C VAL A 116 12.03 -7.62 0.41
N ASP A 117 12.73 -7.12 1.42
CA ASP A 117 14.13 -7.42 1.62
C ASP A 117 14.35 -8.90 1.92
N GLU A 118 13.51 -9.54 2.73
CA GLU A 118 13.65 -10.97 3.03
C GLU A 118 13.42 -11.86 1.79
N HIS A 119 12.47 -11.49 0.92
CA HIS A 119 11.99 -12.40 -0.14
C HIS A 119 12.22 -11.94 -1.58
N ALA A 120 12.44 -10.65 -1.84
CA ALA A 120 12.96 -10.18 -3.12
C ALA A 120 14.45 -10.46 -3.18
N TRP A 121 15.26 -9.90 -2.25
CA TRP A 121 16.69 -10.21 -2.09
C TRP A 121 17.19 -9.91 -0.68
N HIS A 122 17.58 -10.95 0.06
CA HIS A 122 18.16 -10.77 1.38
C HIS A 122 19.44 -9.93 1.26
N ILE A 123 19.60 -8.83 2.01
CA ILE A 123 20.71 -7.85 1.89
C ILE A 123 22.09 -8.52 1.98
N GLU A 124 22.17 -9.59 2.77
CA GLU A 124 23.40 -10.37 2.98
C GLU A 124 23.54 -11.57 2.03
N GLN A 125 22.54 -11.85 1.19
CA GLN A 125 22.57 -12.95 0.22
C GLN A 125 22.56 -12.41 -1.21
N HIS A 126 23.24 -13.11 -2.10
CA HIS A 126 23.17 -12.81 -3.52
C HIS A 126 21.75 -13.04 -4.05
N PRO A 127 21.31 -12.29 -5.09
CA PRO A 127 20.07 -12.59 -5.78
C PRO A 127 20.02 -14.07 -6.15
N PHE A 128 18.88 -14.75 -5.93
CA PHE A 128 18.80 -16.19 -6.20
C PHE A 128 19.09 -16.53 -7.68
N THR A 129 18.88 -15.56 -8.58
CA THR A 129 19.23 -15.64 -10.00
C THR A 129 20.74 -15.75 -10.24
N LEU A 130 21.58 -15.33 -9.30
CA LEU A 130 23.03 -15.46 -9.38
C LEU A 130 23.47 -16.94 -9.39
N GLY A 131 22.72 -17.81 -8.68
CA GLY A 131 22.96 -19.25 -8.67
C GLY A 131 22.79 -19.91 -10.05
N TYR A 132 22.13 -19.24 -10.99
CA TYR A 132 21.91 -19.75 -12.34
C TYR A 132 23.02 -19.42 -13.34
N ILE A 133 23.87 -18.45 -13.01
CA ILE A 133 25.00 -18.04 -13.84
C ILE A 133 26.33 -18.54 -13.27
N ASP A 134 26.31 -19.75 -12.70
CA ASP A 134 27.52 -20.43 -12.22
C ASP A 134 28.37 -20.88 -13.42
N SER A 135 29.49 -20.20 -13.61
CA SER A 135 30.45 -20.47 -14.69
C SER A 135 31.11 -21.83 -14.55
N ASN A 136 31.32 -22.35 -13.34
CA ASN A 136 31.92 -23.66 -13.13
C ASN A 136 30.96 -24.77 -13.56
N ARG A 137 29.70 -24.69 -13.11
CA ARG A 137 28.66 -25.62 -13.54
C ARG A 137 28.47 -25.60 -15.06
N PHE A 138 28.45 -24.42 -15.67
CA PHE A 138 28.36 -24.29 -17.13
C PHE A 138 29.57 -24.92 -17.84
N LYS A 139 30.78 -24.64 -17.34
CA LYS A 139 32.03 -25.19 -17.86
C LYS A 139 32.03 -26.72 -17.84
N GLU A 140 31.58 -27.34 -16.75
CA GLU A 140 31.46 -28.80 -16.67
C GLU A 140 30.53 -29.37 -17.75
N ILE A 141 29.37 -28.74 -17.97
CA ILE A 141 28.40 -29.19 -18.97
C ILE A 141 28.99 -29.07 -20.38
N ALA A 142 29.63 -27.94 -20.69
CA ALA A 142 30.28 -27.71 -21.98
C ALA A 142 31.41 -28.74 -22.21
N HIS A 143 32.26 -28.99 -21.21
CA HIS A 143 33.34 -29.97 -21.30
C HIS A 143 32.84 -31.40 -21.43
N ARG A 144 31.76 -31.80 -20.74
CA ARG A 144 31.17 -33.14 -20.94
C ARG A 144 30.73 -33.34 -22.39
N GLY A 145 30.14 -32.31 -23.01
CA GLY A 145 29.78 -32.33 -24.43
C GLY A 145 30.99 -32.43 -25.39
N LEU A 146 32.15 -31.93 -24.99
CA LEU A 146 33.39 -31.89 -25.78
C LEU A 146 34.39 -32.99 -25.45
N SER A 147 34.18 -33.74 -24.36
CA SER A 147 35.17 -34.67 -23.80
C SER A 147 35.69 -35.71 -24.80
N SER A 148 34.91 -36.07 -25.82
CA SER A 148 35.30 -36.98 -26.90
C SER A 148 36.20 -36.36 -27.97
N TYR A 149 36.42 -35.05 -27.97
CA TYR A 149 36.94 -34.32 -29.14
C TYR A 149 38.23 -33.50 -28.91
N ARG A 150 38.53 -33.01 -27.69
CA ARG A 150 39.85 -32.42 -27.33
C ARG A 150 39.91 -32.00 -25.85
N GLN A 151 41.12 -31.96 -25.28
CA GLN A 151 41.40 -31.25 -24.02
C GLN A 151 41.14 -29.74 -24.18
N GLY A 152 40.48 -29.13 -23.18
CA GLY A 152 39.98 -27.76 -23.24
C GLY A 152 41.06 -26.70 -23.51
N ASP A 153 40.75 -25.74 -24.38
CA ASP A 153 41.60 -24.58 -24.63
C ASP A 153 41.40 -23.53 -23.53
N SER A 154 42.50 -23.04 -22.97
CA SER A 154 42.55 -21.90 -22.04
C SER A 154 41.81 -20.64 -22.54
N SER A 155 41.60 -20.52 -23.85
CA SER A 155 40.86 -19.42 -24.47
C SER A 155 39.37 -19.47 -24.13
N PHE A 156 38.75 -20.66 -24.07
CA PHE A 156 37.36 -20.83 -23.65
C PHE A 156 37.16 -20.41 -22.20
N ASP A 157 38.02 -20.90 -21.31
CA ASP A 157 37.99 -20.56 -19.89
C ASP A 157 38.08 -19.04 -19.66
N ARG A 158 39.05 -18.39 -20.32
CA ARG A 158 39.20 -16.93 -20.24
C ARG A 158 38.01 -16.18 -20.83
N ALA A 159 37.39 -16.67 -21.89
CA ALA A 159 36.19 -16.07 -22.46
C ALA A 159 35.00 -16.21 -21.50
N LEU A 160 34.76 -17.41 -20.98
CA LEU A 160 33.67 -17.71 -20.06
C LEU A 160 33.81 -16.94 -18.74
N SER A 161 35.00 -16.91 -18.13
CA SER A 161 35.23 -16.13 -16.90
C SER A 161 34.94 -14.64 -17.09
N ARG A 162 35.35 -14.05 -18.23
CA ARG A 162 35.05 -12.65 -18.53
C ARG A 162 33.54 -12.39 -18.64
N GLU A 163 32.82 -13.27 -19.33
CA GLU A 163 31.36 -13.13 -19.46
C GLU A 163 30.63 -13.42 -18.14
N ALA A 164 31.15 -14.32 -17.31
CA ALA A 164 30.60 -14.61 -15.99
C ALA A 164 30.69 -13.40 -15.05
N VAL A 165 31.86 -12.76 -14.97
CA VAL A 165 32.04 -11.55 -14.17
C VAL A 165 31.10 -10.44 -14.64
N LYS A 166 30.99 -10.20 -15.96
CA LYS A 166 30.03 -9.23 -16.51
C LYS A 166 28.59 -9.56 -16.13
N GLY A 167 28.21 -10.82 -16.26
CA GLY A 167 26.86 -11.29 -15.93
C GLY A 167 26.53 -11.13 -14.45
N GLN A 168 27.46 -11.48 -13.56
CA GLN A 168 27.31 -11.31 -12.11
C GLN A 168 27.14 -9.84 -11.74
N CYS A 169 28.01 -8.96 -12.26
CA CYS A 169 27.87 -7.52 -12.06
C CYS A 169 26.53 -7.00 -12.60
N GLY A 170 26.09 -7.48 -13.76
CA GLY A 170 24.79 -7.12 -14.35
C GLY A 170 23.62 -7.50 -13.43
N VAL A 171 23.57 -8.74 -12.96
CA VAL A 171 22.55 -9.24 -12.04
C VAL A 171 22.53 -8.42 -10.74
N ILE A 172 23.69 -8.18 -10.13
CA ILE A 172 23.79 -7.42 -8.86
C ILE A 172 23.32 -5.97 -9.05
N ASN A 173 23.77 -5.30 -10.11
CA ASN A 173 23.39 -3.90 -10.38
C ASN A 173 21.90 -3.77 -10.68
N THR A 174 21.34 -4.67 -11.49
CA THR A 174 19.90 -4.71 -11.76
C THR A 174 19.09 -4.97 -10.50
N ALA A 175 19.54 -5.92 -9.65
CA ALA A 175 18.88 -6.15 -8.37
C ALA A 175 18.87 -4.89 -7.51
N ARG A 176 20.01 -4.20 -7.37
CA ARG A 176 20.06 -2.96 -6.60
C ARG A 176 19.09 -1.89 -7.12
N GLN A 177 19.08 -1.65 -8.43
CA GLN A 177 18.22 -0.63 -9.05
C GLN A 177 16.73 -0.92 -8.82
N GLU A 178 16.33 -2.17 -9.03
CA GLU A 178 14.92 -2.56 -8.91
C GLU A 178 14.49 -2.57 -7.43
N ARG A 179 15.42 -2.76 -6.48
CA ARG A 179 15.16 -2.58 -5.05
C ARG A 179 14.78 -1.16 -4.71
N GLU A 180 15.58 -0.22 -5.18
CA GLU A 180 15.36 1.20 -4.96
C GLU A 180 14.00 1.61 -5.57
N GLY A 181 13.65 1.05 -6.73
CA GLY A 181 12.33 1.23 -7.34
C GLY A 181 11.16 0.71 -6.48
N ILE A 182 11.28 -0.49 -5.90
CA ILE A 182 10.23 -1.04 -5.03
C ILE A 182 10.13 -0.28 -3.71
N ALA A 183 11.24 0.16 -3.11
CA ALA A 183 11.21 0.96 -1.89
C ALA A 183 10.42 2.27 -2.08
N ILE A 184 10.58 2.92 -3.24
CA ILE A 184 9.77 4.08 -3.63
C ILE A 184 8.29 3.71 -3.74
N ALA A 185 7.97 2.60 -4.42
CA ALA A 185 6.59 2.13 -4.58
C ALA A 185 5.90 1.79 -3.24
N ILE A 186 6.65 1.23 -2.28
CA ILE A 186 6.16 0.97 -0.91
C ILE A 186 5.81 2.29 -0.23
N ALA A 187 6.72 3.28 -0.28
CA ALA A 187 6.49 4.58 0.34
C ALA A 187 5.26 5.28 -0.26
N GLU A 188 5.13 5.28 -1.58
CA GLU A 188 3.96 5.83 -2.29
C GLU A 188 2.67 5.13 -1.86
N TYR A 189 2.67 3.79 -1.80
CA TYR A 189 1.50 3.02 -1.39
C TYR A 189 1.07 3.37 0.04
N VAL A 190 1.99 3.45 0.99
CA VAL A 190 1.68 3.83 2.38
C VAL A 190 1.11 5.25 2.46
N ILE A 191 1.64 6.20 1.67
CA ILE A 191 1.11 7.56 1.60
C ILE A 191 -0.34 7.56 1.09
N VAL A 192 -0.62 6.84 0.00
CA VAL A 192 -1.98 6.73 -0.57
C VAL A 192 -2.94 6.11 0.44
N GLN A 193 -2.55 5.05 1.13
CA GLN A 193 -3.40 4.42 2.15
C GLN A 193 -3.71 5.37 3.31
N ARG A 194 -2.73 6.16 3.78
CA ARG A 194 -2.95 7.18 4.82
C ARG A 194 -3.88 8.30 4.35
N GLN A 195 -3.74 8.76 3.12
CA GLN A 195 -4.64 9.77 2.53
C GLN A 195 -6.07 9.23 2.41
N ASN A 196 -6.24 7.99 1.97
CA ASN A 196 -7.55 7.34 1.89
C ASN A 196 -8.21 7.21 3.27
N ALA A 197 -7.45 6.80 4.28
CA ALA A 197 -7.94 6.73 5.66
C ALA A 197 -8.35 8.11 6.21
N SER A 198 -7.56 9.16 5.90
CA SER A 198 -7.84 10.54 6.31
C SER A 198 -9.09 11.09 5.63
N SER A 199 -9.25 10.84 4.33
CA SER A 199 -10.44 11.21 3.55
C SER A 199 -11.69 10.50 4.04
N ALA A 200 -11.59 9.20 4.36
CA ALA A 200 -12.69 8.45 4.94
C ALA A 200 -13.11 8.98 6.32
N ALA A 201 -12.15 9.41 7.15
CA ALA A 201 -12.43 10.04 8.44
C ALA A 201 -13.10 11.42 8.28
N SER A 202 -12.60 12.24 7.35
CA SER A 202 -13.18 13.56 7.01
C SER A 202 -14.63 13.42 6.50
N ASN A 203 -14.89 12.47 5.60
CA ASN A 203 -16.23 12.23 5.08
C ASN A 203 -17.22 11.76 6.16
N ARG A 204 -16.78 10.96 7.15
CA ARG A 204 -17.62 10.60 8.31
C ARG A 204 -17.95 11.82 9.18
N TYR A 205 -17.01 12.75 9.35
CA TYR A 205 -17.26 13.97 10.11
C TYR A 205 -18.25 14.90 9.40
N ASN A 206 -18.10 15.07 8.08
CA ASN A 206 -19.00 15.90 7.27
C ASN A 206 -20.42 15.34 7.24
N SER A 207 -20.59 14.05 6.97
CA SER A 207 -21.91 13.41 6.95
C SER A 207 -22.64 13.47 8.31
N ASN A 208 -21.91 13.40 9.43
CA ASN A 208 -22.50 13.60 10.75
C ASN A 208 -22.94 15.06 10.98
N THR A 209 -22.19 16.01 10.45
CA THR A 209 -22.54 17.44 10.54
C THR A 209 -23.80 17.75 9.74
N GLU A 210 -23.89 17.26 8.49
CA GLU A 210 -25.08 17.41 7.64
C GLU A 210 -26.32 16.78 8.28
N LYS A 211 -26.20 15.57 8.85
CA LYS A 211 -27.29 14.92 9.60
C LYS A 211 -27.73 15.75 10.80
N ARG A 212 -26.79 16.35 11.54
CA ARG A 212 -27.10 17.22 12.69
C ARG A 212 -27.86 18.48 12.25
N GLU A 213 -27.43 19.14 11.17
CA GLU A 213 -28.11 20.32 10.65
C GLU A 213 -29.51 19.98 10.10
N ALA A 214 -29.66 18.86 9.38
CA ALA A 214 -30.96 18.39 8.92
C ALA A 214 -31.92 18.09 10.09
N LEU A 215 -31.44 17.47 11.17
CA LEU A 215 -32.24 17.20 12.38
C LEU A 215 -32.62 18.49 13.13
N LYS A 216 -31.73 19.49 13.17
CA LYS A 216 -32.02 20.82 13.73
C LYS A 216 -33.14 21.50 12.95
N LEU A 217 -33.05 21.53 11.62
CA LEU A 217 -34.08 22.11 10.75
C LEU A 217 -35.42 21.41 10.91
N LYS A 218 -35.43 20.07 10.93
CA LYS A 218 -36.66 19.28 11.15
C LYS A 218 -37.27 19.56 12.53
N THR A 219 -36.45 19.70 13.56
CA THR A 219 -36.92 20.04 14.91
C THR A 219 -37.51 21.44 14.96
N ARG A 220 -36.88 22.41 14.29
CA ARG A 220 -37.35 23.78 14.19
C ARG A 220 -38.70 23.87 13.46
N ALA A 221 -38.83 23.23 12.29
CA ALA A 221 -40.07 23.18 11.52
C ALA A 221 -41.22 22.60 12.37
N ARG A 222 -40.96 21.50 13.07
CA ARG A 222 -41.95 20.90 13.99
C ARG A 222 -42.37 21.86 15.11
N HIS A 223 -41.44 22.60 15.71
CA HIS A 223 -41.78 23.59 16.73
C HIS A 223 -42.60 24.75 16.16
N GLU A 224 -42.29 25.20 14.93
CA GLU A 224 -43.06 26.22 14.24
C GLU A 224 -44.50 25.77 13.96
N ASP A 225 -44.70 24.49 13.58
CA ASP A 225 -46.03 23.91 13.40
C ASP A 225 -46.81 23.84 14.71
N TRP A 226 -46.16 23.46 15.82
CA TRP A 226 -46.77 23.51 17.15
C TRP A 226 -47.15 24.93 17.56
N GLN A 227 -46.32 25.93 17.25
CA GLN A 227 -46.60 27.35 17.53
C GLN A 227 -47.76 27.88 16.69
N LYS A 228 -47.88 27.47 15.42
CA LYS A 228 -49.04 27.81 14.57
C LYS A 228 -50.32 27.19 15.12
N ALA A 229 -50.31 25.90 15.43
CA ALA A 229 -51.45 25.21 16.02
C ALA A 229 -51.87 25.81 17.37
N TYR A 230 -50.89 26.21 18.19
CA TYR A 230 -51.12 26.90 19.45
C TYR A 230 -51.83 28.25 19.25
N ARG A 231 -51.36 29.09 18.32
CA ARG A 231 -51.99 30.38 18.00
C ARG A 231 -53.45 30.19 17.58
N ASN A 232 -53.70 29.27 16.66
CA ASN A 232 -55.06 28.98 16.17
C ASN A 232 -55.98 28.50 17.30
N LEU A 233 -55.52 27.57 18.15
CA LEU A 233 -56.32 27.08 19.27
C LEU A 233 -56.55 28.15 20.34
N LYS A 234 -55.60 29.06 20.55
CA LYS A 234 -55.73 30.15 21.52
C LYS A 234 -56.73 31.21 21.05
N GLU A 235 -56.79 31.47 19.75
CA GLU A 235 -57.78 32.37 19.13
C GLU A 235 -59.20 31.81 19.27
N ILE A 236 -59.40 30.51 19.03
CA ILE A 236 -60.70 29.85 19.14
C ILE A 236 -61.12 29.67 20.63
N HIS A 237 -60.15 29.49 21.53
CA HIS A 237 -60.39 29.19 22.94
C HIS A 237 -59.55 30.04 23.90
N PRO A 238 -59.85 31.35 24.04
CA PRO A 238 -59.01 32.27 24.83
C PRO A 238 -58.91 31.90 26.32
N ASP A 239 -60.01 31.41 26.91
CA ASP A 239 -60.11 31.09 28.35
C ASP A 239 -59.40 29.78 28.75
N ARG A 240 -58.93 29.00 27.77
CA ARG A 240 -58.26 27.72 28.06
C ARG A 240 -56.80 27.95 28.45
N VAL A 241 -56.39 27.25 29.51
CA VAL A 241 -55.01 27.24 30.00
C VAL A 241 -54.08 26.48 29.06
N ASP A 242 -52.81 26.86 29.02
CA ASP A 242 -51.78 26.30 28.13
C ASP A 242 -51.60 24.78 28.27
N SER A 243 -51.82 24.23 29.47
CA SER A 243 -51.79 22.78 29.72
C SER A 243 -52.93 22.03 29.02
N TRP A 244 -54.04 22.70 28.71
CA TRP A 244 -55.13 22.12 27.93
C TRP A 244 -54.79 22.14 26.44
N ILE A 245 -54.29 23.28 25.92
CA ILE A 245 -53.94 23.44 24.50
C ILE A 245 -52.82 22.47 24.09
N SER A 246 -51.77 22.34 24.90
CA SER A 246 -50.68 21.39 24.66
C SER A 246 -51.16 19.92 24.64
N ARG A 247 -52.08 19.52 25.52
CA ARG A 247 -52.73 18.20 25.49
C ARG A 247 -53.57 17.97 24.23
N LYS A 248 -54.18 19.03 23.69
CA LYS A 248 -54.93 18.95 22.43
C LYS A 248 -54.00 18.77 21.25
N ILE A 249 -52.91 19.56 21.15
CA ILE A 249 -51.89 19.43 20.10
C ILE A 249 -51.23 18.05 20.16
N ALA A 250 -50.94 17.52 21.35
CA ALA A 250 -50.35 16.18 21.53
C ALA A 250 -51.19 15.03 20.93
N LYS A 251 -52.50 15.25 20.72
CA LYS A 251 -53.41 14.29 20.08
C LYS A 251 -53.55 14.50 18.57
N MET A 252 -52.95 15.54 18.00
CA MET A 252 -52.96 15.81 16.56
C MET A 252 -51.75 15.13 15.90
N ASP A 253 -51.86 14.83 14.60
CA ASP A 253 -50.78 14.15 13.86
C ASP A 253 -49.47 14.96 13.83
N ILE A 254 -49.56 16.29 13.91
CA ILE A 254 -48.40 17.20 13.99
C ILE A 254 -47.54 16.99 15.25
N ALA A 255 -48.04 16.31 16.28
CA ALA A 255 -47.27 16.02 17.49
C ALA A 255 -46.21 14.93 17.27
N LEU A 256 -46.39 14.06 16.28
CA LEU A 256 -45.48 12.94 15.98
C LEU A 256 -45.10 12.13 17.25
N GLY A 257 -46.07 11.89 18.13
CA GLY A 257 -45.89 11.13 19.38
C GLY A 257 -45.21 11.90 20.52
N CYS A 258 -44.95 13.21 20.40
CA CYS A 258 -44.40 14.00 21.49
C CYS A 258 -45.40 14.20 22.64
N ASN A 259 -44.91 14.14 23.87
CA ASN A 259 -45.74 14.35 25.05
C ASN A 259 -46.19 15.82 25.18
N ALA A 260 -47.33 16.03 25.84
CA ALA A 260 -47.91 17.35 26.00
C ALA A 260 -46.98 18.34 26.71
N GLU A 261 -46.17 17.90 27.68
CA GLU A 261 -45.26 18.78 28.41
C GLU A 261 -44.11 19.32 27.54
N THR A 262 -43.59 18.49 26.63
CA THR A 262 -42.56 18.92 25.66
C THR A 262 -43.13 19.93 24.67
N ILE A 263 -44.35 19.71 24.20
CA ILE A 263 -45.06 20.66 23.34
C ILE A 263 -45.30 21.97 24.09
N ARG A 264 -45.78 21.90 25.34
CA ARG A 264 -46.02 23.07 26.20
C ARG A 264 -44.78 23.96 26.34
N LYS A 265 -43.60 23.36 26.51
CA LYS A 265 -42.32 24.08 26.63
C LYS A 265 -41.88 24.78 25.35
N ASN A 266 -42.28 24.30 24.17
CA ASN A 266 -41.80 24.79 22.87
C ASN A 266 -42.86 25.57 22.05
N MET A 267 -44.13 25.56 22.46
CA MET A 267 -45.24 26.23 21.75
C MET A 267 -45.35 27.73 22.06
N LYS A 268 -44.87 28.18 23.23
CA LYS A 268 -44.77 29.60 23.52
C LYS A 268 -43.48 30.07 22.87
N VAL A 269 -43.58 30.89 21.82
CA VAL A 269 -42.45 31.70 21.37
C VAL A 269 -41.96 32.37 22.64
N ARG A 270 -40.71 32.09 23.06
CA ARG A 270 -40.07 32.94 24.06
C ARG A 270 -40.09 34.30 23.38
N SER A 271 -41.12 35.10 23.68
CA SER A 271 -41.07 36.54 23.50
C SER A 271 -39.78 36.87 24.20
N VAL A 272 -38.74 37.13 23.41
CA VAL A 272 -37.47 37.60 23.91
C VAL A 272 -37.90 38.84 24.66
N GLY A 273 -38.06 38.69 25.98
CA GLY A 273 -38.24 39.82 26.86
C GLY A 273 -37.12 40.73 26.43
N ASN A 274 -37.48 41.96 26.12
CA ASN A 274 -36.60 43.07 25.87
C ASN A 274 -35.75 43.23 27.15
N ASN A 275 -34.84 42.29 27.38
CA ASN A 275 -33.83 42.32 28.43
C ASN A 275 -32.92 43.42 27.93
N GLY A 276 -33.15 44.60 28.48
CA GLY A 276 -32.44 45.81 28.13
C GLY A 276 -30.98 45.51 27.94
N ASP A 277 -30.51 45.85 26.75
CA ASP A 277 -29.25 46.54 26.55
C ASP A 277 -28.22 46.34 27.67
N HIS A 278 -27.71 45.11 27.79
CA HIS A 278 -26.41 44.85 28.39
C HIS A 278 -25.39 44.72 27.26
N SER A 279 -25.42 45.72 26.37
CA SER A 279 -24.28 46.10 25.54
C SER A 279 -23.19 46.70 26.43
N HIS A 280 -22.75 45.98 27.47
CA HIS A 280 -21.40 46.15 27.98
C HIS A 280 -20.48 45.45 26.97
N ARG A 281 -20.27 46.16 25.87
CA ARG A 281 -19.16 45.97 24.95
C ARG A 281 -17.89 46.04 25.80
N GLN A 282 -17.41 44.89 26.28
CA GLN A 282 -15.99 44.72 26.56
C GLN A 282 -15.30 44.81 25.20
N LEU A 283 -14.89 46.04 24.86
CA LEU A 283 -13.77 46.32 23.97
C LEU A 283 -12.56 45.58 24.55
N PHE A 284 -12.40 44.31 24.18
CA PHE A 284 -11.10 43.68 24.23
C PHE A 284 -10.27 44.35 23.13
N GLU A 285 -9.39 45.23 23.60
CA GLU A 285 -8.27 45.77 22.85
C GLU A 285 -7.61 44.66 22.03
N LEU A 286 -7.67 44.83 20.71
CA LEU A 286 -6.77 44.15 19.79
C LEU A 286 -5.35 44.61 20.11
N ARG A 287 -4.67 43.86 20.99
CA ARG A 287 -3.23 44.00 21.21
C ARG A 287 -2.53 43.56 19.92
N PRO A 288 -1.83 44.46 19.20
CA PRO A 288 -1.10 44.06 18.00
C PRO A 288 0.04 43.09 18.36
N PRO A 289 0.37 42.13 17.48
CA PRO A 289 1.49 41.24 17.71
C PRO A 289 2.80 42.05 17.67
N PHE A 290 3.58 41.92 18.74
CA PHE A 290 4.96 42.38 18.81
C PHE A 290 5.76 41.81 17.63
N LEU A 291 6.23 42.70 16.76
CA LEU A 291 7.37 42.45 15.90
C LEU A 291 8.60 42.35 16.79
N SER A 292 9.13 41.15 16.98
CA SER A 292 10.50 40.97 17.45
C SER A 292 11.43 40.93 16.24
N GLU A 293 11.97 42.08 15.88
CA GLU A 293 13.29 42.17 15.26
C GLU A 293 14.32 41.55 16.20
N LYS A 294 15.05 40.55 15.72
CA LYS A 294 16.43 40.30 16.15
C LYS A 294 17.29 40.02 14.93
N LEU A 295 18.24 40.93 14.76
CA LEU A 295 19.60 40.79 14.25
C LEU A 295 20.12 39.35 14.16
#